data_AF-A0A1V4HWW4-F1
#
_entry.id   AF-A0A1V4HWW4-F1
#
_cell.length_a   1.000
_cell.length_b   1.000
_cell.length_c   1.000
_cell.angle_alpha   90.00
_cell.angle_beta   90.00
_cell.angle_gamma   90.00
#
_symmetry.space_group_name_H-M   'P 1'
#
loop_
_entity.id
_entity.type
_entity.pdbx_description
1 polymer ?
#
loop_
_entity_poly.entity_id
_entity_poly.type
_entity_poly.pdbx_seq_one_letter_code
_entity_poly.pdbx_strand_id
1 'polypeptide(L)'
;MAESGSETRQRSERYTVRFTPLEHALVCAKAQAAGVPIATFLRCTALSFPFPRAARRPASSHEDVALLLGRIGQLAMAFRSAAALADAQAFETALQDLSELRLLCFTALGRKP
;
A
#
# COMPACT_ATOMS: atom_id res chain seq x y z
N MET A 1 6.96 43.89 1.73
CA MET A 1 6.60 43.05 0.56
C MET A 1 5.78 41.89 1.10
N ALA A 2 4.46 41.90 0.89
CA ALA A 2 3.58 40.82 1.31
C ALA A 2 2.99 40.21 0.03
N GLU A 3 3.45 39.01 -0.33
CA GLU A 3 2.91 38.26 -1.45
C GLU A 3 1.50 37.79 -1.06
N SER A 4 0.49 38.48 -1.60
CA SER A 4 -0.91 38.11 -1.44
C SER A 4 -1.22 36.94 -2.36
N GLY A 5 -0.99 35.72 -1.86
CA GLY A 5 -1.63 34.54 -2.43
C GLY A 5 -3.10 34.55 -2.02
N SER A 6 -4.00 34.73 -3.00
CA SER A 6 -5.44 34.62 -2.75
C SER A 6 -5.76 33.21 -2.26
N GLU A 7 -6.12 33.10 -0.98
CA GLU A 7 -6.57 31.83 -0.41
C GLU A 7 -7.92 31.47 -1.05
N THR A 8 -7.92 30.45 -1.91
CA THR A 8 -9.06 29.93 -2.67
C THR A 8 -9.67 28.67 -2.06
N ARG A 9 -9.28 28.28 -0.84
CA ARG A 9 -9.87 27.13 -0.14
C ARG A 9 -11.34 27.39 0.17
N GLN A 10 -12.19 26.54 -0.39
CA GLN A 10 -13.63 26.52 -0.14
C GLN A 10 -14.03 26.06 1.27
N ARG A 11 -13.07 25.71 2.14
CA ARG A 11 -13.32 25.10 3.46
C ARG A 11 -12.56 25.90 4.52
N SER A 12 -13.15 27.01 4.94
CA SER A 12 -12.60 27.94 5.93
C SER A 12 -12.86 27.52 7.38
N GLU A 13 -14.04 26.95 7.65
CA GLU A 13 -14.46 26.59 9.00
C GLU A 13 -13.66 25.40 9.55
N ARG A 14 -13.08 25.56 10.74
CA ARG A 14 -12.27 24.55 11.41
C ARG A 14 -12.78 24.26 12.81
N TYR A 15 -13.13 23.00 13.06
CA TYR A 15 -13.41 22.47 14.39
C TYR A 15 -12.21 21.67 14.90
N THR A 16 -11.88 21.81 16.19
CA THR A 16 -10.79 21.07 16.84
C THR A 16 -11.36 20.18 17.92
N VAL A 17 -10.97 18.90 17.90
CA VAL A 17 -11.38 17.89 18.89
C VAL A 17 -10.12 17.28 19.49
N ARG A 18 -10.14 17.02 20.80
CA ARG A 18 -9.05 16.32 21.51
C ARG A 18 -9.34 14.83 21.51
N PHE A 19 -8.30 14.03 21.28
CA PHE A 19 -8.35 12.57 21.32
C PHE A 19 -7.35 12.06 22.35
N THR A 20 -7.75 11.04 23.10
CA THR A 20 -6.83 10.18 23.82
C THR A 20 -5.96 9.37 22.84
N PRO A 21 -4.81 8.82 23.29
CA PRO A 21 -3.97 7.98 22.43
C PRO A 21 -4.73 6.79 21.82
N LEU A 22 -5.63 6.17 22.60
CA LEU A 22 -6.44 5.04 22.15
C LEU A 22 -7.45 5.45 21.07
N GLU A 23 -8.15 6.56 21.27
CA GLU A 23 -9.09 7.06 20.26
C GLU A 23 -8.38 7.48 18.97
N HIS A 24 -7.20 8.09 19.09
CA HIS A 24 -6.38 8.44 17.93
C HIS A 24 -6.01 7.18 17.13
N ALA A 25 -5.53 6.12 17.80
CA ALA A 25 -5.20 4.86 17.14
C ALA A 25 -6.40 4.23 16.43
N LEU A 26 -7.58 4.26 17.06
CA LEU A 26 -8.83 3.76 16.46
C LEU A 26 -9.24 4.56 15.21
N VAL A 27 -9.14 5.89 15.26
CA VAL A 27 -9.44 6.76 14.11
C VAL A 27 -8.46 6.51 12.98
N CYS A 28 -7.16 6.37 13.28
CA CYS A 28 -6.13 6.05 12.30
C CYS A 28 -6.42 4.71 11.60
N ALA A 29 -6.70 3.65 12.37
CA ALA A 29 -6.99 2.33 11.82
C ALA A 29 -8.23 2.35 10.91
N LYS A 30 -9.30 3.03 11.32
CA LYS A 30 -10.52 3.15 10.51
C LYS A 30 -10.31 3.96 9.24
N ALA A 31 -9.57 5.07 9.32
CA ALA A 31 -9.23 5.88 8.15
C ALA A 31 -8.35 5.09 7.15
N GLN A 32 -7.40 4.31 7.66
CA GLN A 32 -6.56 3.42 6.86
C GLN A 32 -7.36 2.32 6.17
N ALA A 33 -8.28 1.67 6.89
CA ALA A 33 -9.19 0.67 6.33
C ALA A 33 -10.11 1.26 5.24
N ALA A 34 -10.55 2.50 5.41
CA ALA A 34 -11.33 3.23 4.42
C ALA A 34 -10.49 3.80 3.25
N GLY A 35 -9.16 3.70 3.31
CA GLY A 35 -8.25 4.16 2.25
C GLY A 35 -8.20 5.69 2.07
N VAL A 36 -8.54 6.45 3.11
CA VAL A 36 -8.63 7.92 3.06
C VAL A 36 -7.87 8.57 4.23
N PRO A 37 -7.41 9.84 4.09
CA PRO A 37 -6.78 10.54 5.21
C PRO A 37 -7.78 10.80 6.35
N ILE A 38 -7.29 10.91 7.59
CA ILE A 38 -8.10 11.06 8.81
C ILE A 38 -9.13 12.19 8.70
N ALA A 39 -8.74 13.35 8.16
CA ALA A 39 -9.65 14.48 8.00
C ALA A 39 -10.82 14.18 7.03
N THR A 40 -10.54 13.48 5.94
CA THR A 40 -11.58 13.01 5.01
C THR A 40 -12.44 11.95 5.67
N PHE A 41 -11.83 11.01 6.39
CA PHE A 41 -12.55 9.97 7.13
C PHE A 41 -13.57 10.60 8.08
N LEU A 42 -13.11 11.45 9.01
CA LEU A 42 -13.94 12.12 10.01
C LEU A 42 -15.05 12.95 9.37
N ARG A 43 -14.75 13.69 8.30
CA ARG A 43 -15.76 14.50 7.60
C ARG A 43 -16.82 13.63 6.94
N CYS A 44 -16.41 12.61 6.18
CA CYS A 44 -17.36 11.74 5.50
C CYS A 44 -18.24 10.98 6.51
N THR A 45 -17.67 10.52 7.62
CA THR A 45 -18.45 9.86 8.68
C THR A 45 -19.38 10.82 9.40
N ALA A 46 -18.91 12.02 9.78
CA ALA A 46 -19.72 12.99 10.52
C ALA A 46 -20.86 13.57 9.69
N LEU A 47 -20.65 13.73 8.37
CA LEU A 47 -21.64 14.30 7.45
C LEU A 47 -22.38 13.23 6.64
N SER A 48 -22.12 11.94 6.89
CA SER A 48 -22.67 10.82 6.11
C SER A 48 -22.46 10.94 4.60
N PHE A 49 -21.33 11.53 4.19
CA PHE A 49 -20.96 11.63 2.78
C PHE A 49 -20.26 10.35 2.29
N PRO A 50 -20.44 9.99 1.02
CA PRO A 50 -19.65 8.91 0.44
C PRO A 50 -18.17 9.24 0.53
N PHE A 51 -17.35 8.24 0.81
CA PHE A 51 -15.91 8.40 0.68
C PHE A 51 -15.58 8.66 -0.79
N PRO A 52 -14.76 9.67 -1.11
CA PRO A 52 -14.27 9.84 -2.48
C PRO A 52 -13.61 8.52 -2.87
N ARG A 53 -14.03 7.94 -4.01
CA ARG A 53 -13.59 6.61 -4.47
C ARG A 53 -12.10 6.49 -4.18
N ALA A 54 -11.74 5.52 -3.34
CA ALA A 54 -10.40 5.28 -2.84
C ALA A 54 -9.43 5.20 -4.03
N ALA A 55 -8.94 6.35 -4.47
CA ALA A 55 -8.10 6.46 -5.62
C ALA A 55 -6.73 6.03 -5.12
N ARG A 56 -6.50 4.73 -5.18
CA ARG A 56 -5.19 4.16 -5.45
C ARG A 56 -4.15 4.50 -4.38
N ARG A 57 -4.50 4.41 -3.09
CA ARG A 57 -3.45 4.15 -2.09
C ARG A 57 -3.22 2.64 -2.11
N PRO A 58 -2.11 2.13 -2.68
CA PRO A 58 -1.69 0.78 -2.32
C PRO A 58 -1.68 0.77 -0.79
N ALA A 59 -2.49 -0.10 -0.16
CA ALA A 59 -2.28 -0.38 1.25
C ALA A 59 -0.79 -0.66 1.41
N SER A 60 -0.14 -0.27 2.51
CA SER A 60 1.31 -0.50 2.71
C SER A 60 1.74 -1.92 2.30
N SER A 61 0.85 -2.90 2.47
CA SER A 61 0.96 -4.26 1.95
C SER A 61 1.26 -4.37 0.44
N HIS A 62 0.67 -3.56 -0.43
CA HIS A 62 0.93 -3.58 -1.87
C HIS A 62 2.33 -3.05 -2.23
N GLU A 63 2.86 -2.06 -1.50
CA GLU A 63 4.23 -1.59 -1.70
C GLU A 63 5.23 -2.67 -1.28
N ASP A 64 5.00 -3.29 -0.12
CA ASP A 64 5.81 -4.40 0.40
C ASP A 64 5.77 -5.62 -0.53
N VAL A 65 4.59 -5.99 -1.04
CA VAL A 65 4.42 -7.10 -1.99
C VAL A 65 5.06 -6.77 -3.34
N ALA A 66 5.01 -5.52 -3.80
CA ALA A 66 5.70 -5.11 -5.03
C ALA A 66 7.23 -5.16 -4.87
N LEU A 67 7.76 -4.76 -3.71
CA LEU A 67 9.17 -4.90 -3.38
C LEU A 67 9.59 -6.38 -3.33
N LEU A 68 8.80 -7.22 -2.66
CA LEU A 68 9.02 -8.67 -2.58
C LEU A 68 9.05 -9.30 -3.99
N LEU A 69 8.12 -8.93 -4.86
CA LEU A 69 8.09 -9.38 -6.25
C LEU A 69 9.39 -9.02 -7.00
N GLY A 70 9.91 -7.81 -6.79
CA GLY A 70 11.19 -7.39 -7.34
C GLY A 70 12.38 -8.22 -6.82
N ARG A 71 12.39 -8.53 -5.52
CA ARG A 71 13.42 -9.38 -4.90
C ARG A 71 13.37 -10.82 -5.40
N ILE A 72 12.18 -11.39 -5.60
CA ILE A 72 12.01 -12.73 -6.18
C ILE A 72 12.60 -12.79 -7.60
N GLY A 73 12.37 -11.75 -8.41
CA GLY A 73 12.97 -11.65 -9.75
C GLY A 73 14.50 -11.63 -9.73
N GLN A 74 15.09 -10.84 -8.82
CA GLN A 74 16.55 -10.80 -8.62
C GLN A 74 17.10 -12.15 -8.18
N LEU A 75 16.42 -12.84 -7.26
CA LEU A 75 16.82 -14.16 -6.79
C LEU A 75 16.77 -15.19 -7.92
N ALA A 76 15.70 -15.21 -8.71
CA ALA A 76 15.58 -16.14 -9.84
C ALA A 76 16.67 -15.92 -10.91
N MET A 77 17.09 -14.67 -11.13
CA MET A 77 18.24 -14.36 -12.00
C MET A 77 19.55 -14.90 -11.42
N ALA A 78 19.79 -14.70 -10.12
CA ALA A 78 20.98 -15.21 -9.45
C ALA A 78 21.04 -16.74 -9.50
N PHE A 79 19.92 -17.42 -9.27
CA PHE A 79 19.82 -18.88 -9.41
C PHE A 79 20.18 -19.32 -10.82
N ARG A 80 19.57 -18.73 -11.86
CA ARG A 80 19.89 -19.05 -13.26
C ARG A 80 21.37 -18.86 -13.59
N SER A 81 22.02 -17.84 -13.04
CA SER A 81 23.46 -17.63 -13.23
C SER A 81 24.34 -18.67 -12.52
N ALA A 82 23.84 -19.27 -11.44
CA ALA A 82 24.52 -20.30 -10.66
C ALA A 82 24.12 -21.73 -11.04
N ALA A 83 23.35 -21.93 -12.12
CA ALA A 83 22.79 -23.23 -12.50
C ALA A 83 23.86 -24.32 -12.68
N ALA A 84 25.05 -23.97 -13.16
CA ALA A 84 26.16 -24.92 -13.35
C ALA A 84 26.83 -25.37 -12.04
N LEU A 85 26.54 -24.70 -10.91
CA LEU A 85 27.13 -24.98 -9.60
C LEU A 85 26.16 -25.72 -8.67
N ALA A 86 24.91 -25.93 -9.10
CA ALA A 86 23.84 -26.47 -8.28
C ALA A 86 23.47 -27.90 -8.72
N ASP A 87 22.99 -28.69 -7.75
CA ASP A 87 22.30 -29.94 -8.05
C ASP A 87 21.05 -29.65 -8.90
N ALA A 88 20.87 -30.41 -9.98
CA ALA A 88 19.81 -30.16 -10.97
C ALA A 88 18.41 -30.25 -10.35
N GLN A 89 18.19 -31.19 -9.42
CA GLN A 89 16.89 -31.39 -8.80
C GLN A 89 16.58 -30.30 -7.77
N ALA A 90 17.58 -29.89 -6.98
CA ALA A 90 17.44 -28.76 -6.07
C ALA A 90 17.21 -27.43 -6.81
N PHE A 91 17.86 -27.25 -7.96
CA PHE A 91 17.72 -26.07 -8.82
C PHE A 91 16.30 -25.92 -9.39
N GLU A 92 15.77 -26.99 -9.98
CA GLU A 92 14.41 -26.99 -10.55
C GLU A 92 13.35 -26.74 -9.46
N THR A 93 13.50 -27.38 -8.30
CA THR A 93 12.60 -27.18 -7.15
C THR A 93 12.58 -25.71 -6.72
N ALA A 94 13.75 -25.08 -6.60
CA ALA A 94 13.85 -23.68 -6.20
C ALA A 94 13.23 -22.72 -7.24
N LEU A 95 13.40 -22.99 -8.54
CA LEU A 95 12.76 -22.18 -9.58
C LEU A 95 11.23 -22.32 -9.58
N GLN A 96 10.72 -23.50 -9.24
CA GLN A 96 9.30 -23.75 -9.11
C GLN A 96 8.70 -22.99 -7.92
N ASP A 97 9.33 -23.06 -6.74
CA ASP A 97 8.92 -22.32 -5.54
C ASP A 97 8.90 -20.80 -5.79
N LEU A 98 9.94 -20.28 -6.46
CA LEU A 98 9.99 -18.86 -6.82
C LEU A 98 8.90 -18.45 -7.79
N SER A 99 8.52 -19.34 -8.71
CA SER A 99 7.42 -19.10 -9.65
C SER A 99 6.07 -19.08 -8.94
N GLU A 100 5.87 -19.94 -7.94
CA GLU A 100 4.67 -19.96 -7.10
C GLU A 100 4.56 -18.70 -6.24
N LEU A 101 5.65 -18.30 -5.57
CA LEU A 101 5.70 -17.05 -4.80
C LEU A 101 5.43 -15.82 -5.69
N ARG A 102 5.92 -15.83 -6.94
CA ARG A 102 5.64 -14.79 -7.93
C ARG A 102 4.15 -14.70 -8.23
N LEU A 103 3.48 -15.84 -8.45
CA LEU A 103 2.04 -15.89 -8.72
C LEU A 103 1.22 -15.37 -7.53
N LEU A 104 1.57 -15.76 -6.30
CA LEU A 104 0.91 -15.26 -5.09
C LEU A 104 1.03 -13.73 -4.96
N CYS A 105 2.22 -13.18 -5.27
CA CYS A 105 2.42 -11.73 -5.30
C CYS A 105 1.57 -11.04 -6.37
N PHE A 106 1.45 -11.61 -7.58
CA PHE A 106 0.58 -11.06 -8.63
C PHE A 106 -0.90 -11.04 -8.20
N THR A 107 -1.38 -12.13 -7.60
CA THR A 107 -2.74 -12.23 -7.04
C THR A 107 -2.98 -11.19 -5.95
N ALA A 108 -2.05 -11.04 -5.00
CA ALA A 108 -2.14 -10.05 -3.93
C ALA A 108 -2.12 -8.60 -4.45
N LEU A 109 -1.42 -8.34 -5.57
CA LEU A 109 -1.42 -7.04 -6.24
C LEU A 109 -2.61 -6.81 -7.17
N GLY A 110 -3.48 -7.82 -7.38
CA GLY A 110 -4.58 -7.76 -8.34
C GLY A 110 -4.13 -7.61 -9.80
N ARG A 111 -2.93 -8.13 -10.13
CA ARG A 111 -2.32 -8.07 -11.47
C ARG A 111 -2.32 -9.46 -12.10
N LYS A 112 -2.34 -9.52 -13.43
CA LYS A 112 -2.11 -10.77 -14.18
C LYS A 112 -0.58 -11.02 -14.27
N PRO A 113 -0.13 -12.28 -14.13
CA PRO A 113 1.29 -12.65 -14.12
C PRO A 113 1.99 -12.50 -15.47
#